data_AF-D5U998-F1
#
_entry.id   AF-D5U998-F1
#
_cell.length_a   1.000
_cell.length_b   1.000
_cell.length_c   1.000
_cell.angle_alpha   90.00
_cell.angle_beta   90.00
_cell.angle_gamma   90.00
#
_symmetry.space_group_name_H-M   'P 1'
#
loop_
_entity.id
_entity.type
_entity.pdbx_description
1 polymer ?
#
loop_
_entity_poly.entity_id
_entity_poly.type
_entity_poly.pdbx_seq_one_letter_code
_entity_poly.pdbx_strand_id
1 'polypeptide(L)'
;MENSYKDMYDNILNNYEEYLKVVDICHNLSMIRINKLIKTFGGNNYENECFYKEIKNDNISYALDIYCDKIDSTSLILHSSKGSDDLERILSENECMYGFSKSEDEDTLYRKFVFPKDEKKLLYITGKIIDLLKKEIE
;
A
#
# COMPACT_ATOMS: atom_id res chain seq x y z
N MET A 1 -1.46 -35.56 -0.86
CA MET A 1 -1.92 -34.16 -0.92
C MET A 1 -0.90 -33.23 -1.58
N GLU A 2 0.42 -33.40 -1.38
CA GLU A 2 1.45 -32.57 -2.06
C GLU A 2 1.41 -32.64 -3.60
N ASN A 3 1.14 -33.81 -4.19
CA ASN A 3 1.04 -33.94 -5.66
C ASN A 3 -0.08 -33.06 -6.28
N SER A 4 -1.14 -32.75 -5.55
CA SER A 4 -2.28 -32.00 -6.09
C SER A 4 -2.00 -30.52 -6.34
N TYR A 5 -1.13 -29.89 -5.53
CA TYR A 5 -0.78 -28.48 -5.72
C TYR A 5 0.23 -28.30 -6.83
N LYS A 6 1.17 -29.24 -6.95
CA LYS A 6 2.15 -29.24 -8.02
C LYS A 6 1.46 -29.45 -9.38
N ASP A 7 0.56 -30.43 -9.48
CA ASP A 7 -0.20 -30.67 -10.72
C ASP A 7 -1.06 -29.45 -11.10
N MET A 8 -1.67 -28.79 -10.11
CA MET A 8 -2.42 -27.54 -10.33
C MET A 8 -1.51 -26.41 -10.80
N TYR A 9 -0.36 -26.23 -10.16
CA TYR A 9 0.62 -25.19 -10.51
C TYR A 9 1.20 -25.41 -11.91
N ASP A 10 1.60 -26.64 -12.22
CA ASP A 10 2.11 -27.03 -13.53
C ASP A 10 1.02 -26.86 -14.61
N ASN A 11 -0.25 -27.16 -14.30
CA ASN A 11 -1.35 -26.88 -15.23
C ASN A 11 -1.55 -25.38 -15.48
N ILE A 12 -1.50 -24.54 -14.44
CA ILE A 12 -1.61 -23.07 -14.59
C ILE A 12 -0.46 -22.54 -15.46
N LEU A 13 0.77 -23.01 -15.24
CA LEU A 13 1.94 -22.54 -16.01
C LEU A 13 1.88 -22.95 -17.49
N ASN A 14 1.30 -24.10 -17.79
CA ASN A 14 1.27 -24.65 -19.14
C ASN A 14 -0.05 -24.40 -19.89
N ASN A 15 -1.07 -23.82 -19.23
CA ASN A 15 -2.35 -23.50 -19.82
C ASN A 15 -2.65 -22.00 -19.71
N TYR A 16 -2.55 -21.30 -20.84
CA TYR A 16 -2.74 -19.85 -20.91
C TYR A 16 -4.12 -19.38 -20.42
N GLU A 17 -5.18 -20.14 -20.66
CA GLU A 17 -6.53 -19.76 -20.20
C GLU A 17 -6.65 -19.86 -18.67
N GLU A 18 -6.04 -20.89 -18.06
CA GLU A 18 -5.99 -21.02 -16.60
C GLU A 18 -5.10 -19.96 -15.96
N TYR A 19 -3.99 -19.62 -16.59
CA TYR A 19 -3.15 -18.49 -16.18
C TYR A 19 -3.94 -17.18 -16.16
N LEU A 20 -4.68 -16.85 -17.23
CA LEU A 20 -5.49 -15.63 -17.28
C LEU A 20 -6.53 -15.56 -16.15
N LYS A 21 -7.17 -16.68 -15.80
CA LYS A 21 -8.11 -16.73 -14.66
C LYS A 21 -7.43 -16.38 -13.35
N VAL A 22 -6.20 -16.85 -13.13
CA VAL A 22 -5.42 -16.51 -11.92
C VAL A 22 -5.07 -15.03 -11.89
N VAL A 23 -4.66 -14.45 -13.02
CA VAL A 23 -4.40 -13.01 -13.16
C VAL A 23 -5.65 -12.20 -12.82
N ASP A 24 -6.80 -12.57 -13.37
CA ASP A 24 -8.08 -11.90 -13.09
C ASP A 24 -8.46 -11.98 -11.61
N ILE A 25 -8.26 -13.14 -10.97
CA ILE A 25 -8.50 -13.30 -9.53
C ILE A 25 -7.60 -12.34 -8.73
N CYS A 26 -6.31 -12.27 -9.05
CA CYS A 26 -5.37 -11.40 -8.36
C CYS A 26 -5.76 -9.92 -8.53
N HIS A 27 -6.07 -9.51 -9.75
CA HIS A 27 -6.52 -8.15 -10.07
C HIS A 27 -7.80 -7.77 -9.31
N ASN A 28 -8.79 -8.67 -9.27
CA ASN A 28 -10.02 -8.45 -8.52
C ASN A 28 -9.78 -8.35 -7.00
N LEU A 29 -8.86 -9.14 -6.45
CA LEU A 29 -8.49 -9.04 -5.03
C LEU A 29 -7.84 -7.69 -4.72
N SER A 30 -6.91 -7.22 -5.56
CA SER A 30 -6.28 -5.90 -5.42
C SER A 30 -7.34 -4.79 -5.47
N MET A 31 -8.25 -4.84 -6.46
CA MET A 31 -9.36 -3.90 -6.58
C MET A 31 -10.26 -3.87 -5.34
N ILE A 32 -10.64 -5.03 -4.79
CA ILE A 32 -11.46 -5.11 -3.57
C ILE A 32 -10.76 -4.42 -2.39
N ARG A 33 -9.44 -4.63 -2.25
CA ARG A 33 -8.63 -4.03 -1.18
C ARG A 33 -8.52 -2.52 -1.34
N ILE A 34 -8.25 -2.04 -2.55
CA ILE A 34 -8.19 -0.60 -2.86
C ILE A 34 -9.54 0.05 -2.60
N ASN A 35 -10.64 -0.54 -3.06
CA ASN A 35 -11.99 -0.02 -2.81
C ASN A 35 -12.32 0.06 -1.31
N LYS A 36 -11.83 -0.88 -0.50
CA LYS A 36 -11.96 -0.82 0.96
C LYS A 36 -11.17 0.36 1.55
N LEU A 37 -9.94 0.60 1.08
CA LEU A 37 -9.14 1.76 1.48
C LEU A 37 -9.82 3.08 1.11
N ILE A 38 -10.29 3.22 -0.13
CA ILE A 38 -11.02 4.40 -0.63
C ILE A 38 -12.27 4.65 0.20
N LYS A 39 -13.07 3.61 0.45
CA LYS A 39 -14.29 3.73 1.28
C LYS A 39 -13.97 4.18 2.71
N THR A 40 -12.80 3.81 3.24
CA THR A 40 -12.42 4.10 4.63
C THR A 40 -11.79 5.49 4.77
N PHE A 41 -10.92 5.88 3.84
CA PHE A 41 -10.05 7.06 3.98
C PHE A 41 -10.27 8.14 2.92
N GLY A 42 -11.11 7.86 1.91
CA GLY A 42 -11.14 8.60 0.65
C GLY A 42 -9.83 8.47 -0.13
N GLY A 43 -9.80 8.88 -1.38
CA GLY A 43 -8.63 8.77 -2.26
C GLY A 43 -9.03 8.23 -3.62
N ASN A 44 -8.04 7.73 -4.36
CA ASN A 44 -8.19 7.29 -5.73
C ASN A 44 -7.62 5.88 -5.92
N ASN A 45 -8.06 5.26 -7.02
CA ASN A 45 -7.55 3.98 -7.48
C ASN A 45 -6.70 4.23 -8.72
N TYR A 46 -5.43 3.82 -8.67
CA TYR A 46 -4.55 3.79 -9.82
C TYR A 46 -4.49 2.35 -10.36
N GLU A 47 -5.16 2.14 -11.50
CA GLU A 47 -5.11 0.92 -12.30
C GLU A 47 -5.40 -0.41 -11.57
N ASN A 48 -6.12 -0.35 -10.43
CA ASN A 48 -6.33 -1.47 -9.49
C ASN A 48 -5.04 -2.04 -8.89
N GLU A 49 -3.95 -1.29 -8.96
CA GLU A 49 -2.65 -1.64 -8.40
C GLU A 49 -2.38 -0.86 -7.11
N CYS A 50 -2.73 0.42 -7.09
CA CYS A 50 -2.39 1.32 -5.99
C CYS A 50 -3.59 2.14 -5.51
N PHE A 51 -3.76 2.20 -4.20
CA PHE A 51 -4.55 3.25 -3.57
C PHE A 51 -3.68 4.50 -3.43
N TYR A 52 -4.20 5.65 -3.84
CA TYR A 52 -3.48 6.93 -3.79
C TYR A 52 -4.25 8.01 -3.06
N LYS A 53 -3.58 8.79 -2.21
CA LYS A 53 -4.18 9.95 -1.54
C LYS A 53 -3.19 11.10 -1.35
N GLU A 54 -3.54 12.26 -1.89
CA GLU A 54 -2.85 13.53 -1.58
C GLU A 54 -3.48 14.25 -0.38
N ILE A 55 -2.62 14.92 0.40
CA ILE A 55 -2.96 15.83 1.50
C ILE A 55 -2.06 17.05 1.33
N LYS A 56 -2.61 18.22 0.97
CA LYS A 56 -1.79 19.40 0.64
C LYS A 56 -2.45 20.73 1.02
N ASN A 57 -1.62 21.73 1.27
CA ASN A 57 -1.97 23.15 1.29
C ASN A 57 -1.05 23.92 0.31
N ASP A 58 -1.03 25.26 0.39
CA ASP A 58 -0.24 26.09 -0.52
C ASP A 58 1.30 25.95 -0.34
N ASN A 59 1.76 25.41 0.79
CA ASN A 59 3.17 25.38 1.17
C ASN A 59 3.77 23.96 1.19
N ILE A 60 2.95 22.94 1.40
CA ILE A 60 3.40 21.55 1.55
C ILE A 60 2.38 20.58 1.00
N SER A 61 2.88 19.52 0.38
CA SER A 61 2.08 18.36 -0.01
C SER A 61 2.67 17.07 0.53
N TYR A 62 1.77 16.18 0.91
CA TYR A 62 2.05 14.80 1.25
C TYR A 62 1.24 13.90 0.33
N ALA A 63 1.80 12.73 0.02
CA ALA A 63 1.06 11.68 -0.64
C ALA A 63 1.27 10.34 0.06
N LEU A 64 0.24 9.51 -0.01
CA LEU A 64 0.23 8.16 0.53
C LEU A 64 -0.21 7.19 -0.56
N ASP A 65 0.67 6.24 -0.82
CA ASP A 65 0.52 5.24 -1.88
C ASP A 65 0.48 3.86 -1.21
N ILE A 66 -0.54 3.05 -1.50
CA ILE A 66 -0.63 1.68 -0.99
C ILE A 66 -0.78 0.72 -2.16
N TYR A 67 0.32 0.06 -2.49
CA TYR A 67 0.40 -0.95 -3.55
C TYR A 67 -0.17 -2.29 -3.08
N CYS A 68 -1.27 -2.70 -3.70
CA CYS A 68 -2.00 -3.93 -3.42
C CYS A 68 -1.87 -4.98 -4.53
N ASP A 69 -1.13 -4.67 -5.60
CA ASP A 69 -0.86 -5.50 -6.78
C ASP A 69 -0.20 -6.86 -6.45
N LYS A 70 0.51 -6.94 -5.33
CA LYS A 70 1.10 -8.19 -4.83
C LYS A 70 0.12 -9.00 -3.99
N ILE A 71 0.09 -10.31 -4.26
CA ILE A 71 -0.81 -11.27 -3.59
C ILE A 71 -0.47 -11.42 -2.10
N ASP A 72 0.81 -11.47 -1.75
CA ASP A 72 1.30 -11.83 -0.42
C ASP A 72 1.68 -10.63 0.45
N SER A 73 1.71 -9.44 -0.13
CA SER A 73 2.30 -8.28 0.51
C SER A 73 1.69 -6.97 0.02
N THR A 74 1.91 -5.92 0.82
CA THR A 74 1.51 -4.56 0.48
C THR A 74 2.56 -3.59 0.95
N SER A 75 2.87 -2.64 0.08
CA SER A 75 3.79 -1.55 0.38
C SER A 75 2.99 -0.27 0.59
N LEU A 76 3.17 0.37 1.74
CA LEU A 76 2.71 1.72 1.99
C LEU A 76 3.92 2.65 1.80
N ILE A 77 3.79 3.63 0.93
CA ILE A 77 4.83 4.62 0.63
C ILE A 77 4.30 6.01 0.99
N LEU A 78 5.17 6.81 1.60
CA LEU A 78 4.91 8.18 2.00
C LEU A 78 5.83 9.11 1.21
N HIS A 79 5.22 10.16 0.69
CA HIS A 79 5.88 11.22 -0.04
C HIS A 79 5.66 12.55 0.71
N SER A 80 6.67 13.40 0.73
CA SER A 80 6.57 14.80 1.16
C SER A 80 7.23 15.69 0.11
N SER A 81 6.62 16.83 -0.20
CA SER A 81 7.26 17.86 -1.04
C SER A 81 8.52 18.46 -0.40
N LYS A 82 8.77 18.19 0.90
CA LYS A 82 9.99 18.56 1.63
C LYS A 82 10.96 17.39 1.81
N GLY A 83 10.69 16.24 1.19
CA GLY A 83 11.54 15.05 1.23
C GLY A 83 11.38 14.18 2.48
N SER A 84 12.15 13.10 2.55
CA SER A 84 12.03 12.07 3.61
C SER A 84 12.27 12.60 5.01
N ASP A 85 13.16 13.58 5.17
CA ASP A 85 13.59 14.07 6.48
C ASP A 85 12.43 14.80 7.21
N ASP A 86 11.54 15.44 6.46
CA ASP A 86 10.30 16.02 7.01
C ASP A 86 9.36 14.91 7.52
N LEU A 87 9.22 13.82 6.76
CA LEU A 87 8.43 12.67 7.19
C LEU A 87 9.04 12.01 8.45
N GLU A 88 10.37 11.85 8.50
CA GLU A 88 11.05 11.29 9.66
C GLU A 88 10.80 12.14 10.92
N ARG A 89 10.87 13.47 10.80
CA ARG A 89 10.51 14.41 11.88
C ARG A 89 9.08 14.16 12.36
N ILE A 90 8.11 14.21 11.44
CA ILE A 90 6.67 14.07 11.75
C ILE A 90 6.38 12.75 12.45
N LEU A 91 6.91 11.64 11.92
CA LEU A 91 6.70 10.31 12.50
C LEU A 91 7.39 10.15 13.86
N SER A 92 8.53 10.80 14.08
CA SER A 92 9.28 10.77 15.35
C SER A 92 8.61 11.60 16.44
N GLU A 93 8.17 12.82 16.13
CA GLU A 93 7.48 13.73 17.07
C GLU A 93 6.17 13.15 17.60
N ASN A 94 5.57 12.21 16.86
CA ASN A 94 4.29 11.59 17.21
C ASN A 94 4.45 10.17 17.80
N GLU A 95 5.67 9.78 18.19
CA GLU A 95 6.02 8.55 18.91
C GLU A 95 5.46 7.23 18.33
N CYS A 96 4.99 7.19 17.08
CA CYS A 96 4.01 6.16 16.75
C CYS A 96 3.84 5.79 15.28
N MET A 97 4.92 5.57 14.53
CA MET A 97 4.88 4.81 13.27
C MET A 97 6.19 4.04 12.99
N TYR A 98 6.68 3.23 13.93
CA TYR A 98 7.96 2.51 13.75
C TYR A 98 7.91 1.46 12.64
N GLY A 99 8.96 1.38 11.82
CA GLY A 99 9.15 0.35 10.79
C GLY A 99 9.01 0.85 9.36
N PHE A 100 9.14 2.17 9.15
CA PHE A 100 9.42 2.73 7.84
C PHE A 100 10.91 2.61 7.53
N SER A 101 11.21 2.46 6.26
CA SER A 101 12.55 2.44 5.69
C SER A 101 12.64 3.54 4.64
N LYS A 102 13.79 4.21 4.55
CA LYS A 102 14.06 5.18 3.49
C LYS A 102 14.24 4.44 2.16
N SER A 103 13.65 4.98 1.09
CA SER A 103 13.95 4.50 -0.26
C SER A 103 15.39 4.85 -0.64
N GLU A 104 16.07 3.97 -1.37
CA GLU A 104 17.42 4.24 -1.87
C GLU A 104 17.41 5.16 -3.10
N ASP A 105 16.32 5.11 -3.88
CA ASP A 105 16.19 5.77 -5.18
C ASP A 105 15.29 7.01 -5.15
N GLU A 106 14.59 7.26 -4.04
CA GLU A 106 13.59 8.34 -3.92
C GLU A 106 13.63 9.00 -2.53
N ASP A 107 13.20 10.26 -2.45
CA ASP A 107 13.03 10.99 -1.18
C ASP A 107 11.74 10.59 -0.44
N THR A 108 11.56 9.29 -0.22
CA THR A 108 10.33 8.70 0.30
C THR A 108 10.60 7.73 1.46
N LEU A 109 9.58 7.50 2.27
CA LEU A 109 9.59 6.47 3.30
C LEU A 109 8.61 5.37 2.93
N TYR A 110 9.01 4.10 3.02
CA TYR A 110 8.14 2.98 2.73
C TYR A 110 8.05 1.99 3.89
N ARG A 111 6.97 1.21 3.92
CA ARG A 111 6.75 0.12 4.86
C ARG A 111 6.02 -1.04 4.21
N LYS A 112 6.55 -2.24 4.41
CA LYS A 112 5.94 -3.49 3.92
C LYS A 112 5.05 -4.14 4.98
N PHE A 113 3.95 -4.71 4.53
CA PHE A 113 2.98 -5.47 5.31
C PHE A 113 2.77 -6.84 4.67
N VAL A 114 2.68 -7.90 5.48
CA VAL A 114 2.41 -9.25 4.97
C VAL A 114 0.91 -9.50 4.95
N PHE A 115 0.36 -9.74 3.77
CA PHE A 115 -1.06 -10.06 3.62
C PHE A 115 -1.31 -11.56 3.84
N PRO A 116 -2.46 -11.97 4.42
CA PRO A 116 -3.50 -11.16 5.06
C PRO A 116 -3.23 -10.81 6.53
N LYS A 117 -2.12 -11.32 7.09
CA LYS A 117 -1.83 -11.26 8.53
C LYS A 117 -1.82 -9.83 9.08
N ASP A 118 -1.27 -8.89 8.33
CA ASP A 118 -1.09 -7.50 8.75
C ASP A 118 -2.18 -6.55 8.21
N GLU A 119 -3.25 -7.03 7.58
CA GLU A 119 -4.21 -6.12 6.93
C GLU A 119 -4.88 -5.15 7.93
N LYS A 120 -5.21 -5.62 9.14
CA LYS A 120 -5.74 -4.75 10.21
C LYS A 120 -4.71 -3.71 10.65
N LYS A 121 -3.43 -4.09 10.68
CA LYS A 121 -2.33 -3.21 11.06
C LYS A 121 -2.08 -2.15 9.99
N LEU A 122 -2.16 -2.52 8.71
CA LEU A 122 -2.12 -1.59 7.59
C LEU A 122 -3.20 -0.52 7.75
N LEU A 123 -4.48 -0.90 7.89
CA LEU A 123 -5.59 0.05 8.05
C LEU A 123 -5.40 0.98 9.25
N TYR A 124 -4.98 0.43 10.40
CA TYR A 124 -4.72 1.22 11.60
C TYR A 124 -3.61 2.27 11.36
N ILE A 125 -2.49 1.86 10.77
CA ILE A 125 -1.36 2.73 10.47
C ILE A 125 -1.75 3.81 9.46
N THR A 126 -2.43 3.42 8.37
CA THR A 126 -2.88 4.35 7.33
C THR A 126 -3.77 5.45 7.91
N GLY A 127 -4.76 5.11 8.72
CA GLY A 127 -5.65 6.11 9.33
C GLY A 127 -4.90 7.10 10.21
N LYS A 128 -4.01 6.60 11.06
CA LYS A 128 -3.18 7.43 11.94
C LYS A 128 -2.22 8.35 11.18
N ILE A 129 -1.62 7.89 10.08
CA ILE A 129 -0.77 8.73 9.23
C ILE A 129 -1.61 9.84 8.59
N ILE A 130 -2.78 9.50 8.03
CA ILE A 130 -3.65 10.51 7.40
C ILE A 130 -4.07 11.58 8.40
N ASP A 131 -4.45 11.19 9.63
CA ASP A 131 -4.81 12.14 10.68
C ASP A 131 -3.63 13.03 11.08
N LEU A 132 -2.42 12.47 11.11
CA LEU A 132 -1.21 13.22 11.43
C LEU A 132 -0.86 14.23 10.35
N LEU A 133 -0.80 13.79 9.09
CA LEU A 133 -0.44 14.66 7.96
C LEU A 133 -1.46 15.79 7.75
N LYS A 134 -2.74 15.56 8.06
CA LYS A 134 -3.74 16.63 8.05
C LYS A 134 -3.44 17.73 9.06
N LYS A 135 -3.01 17.37 10.27
CA LYS A 135 -2.65 18.35 11.32
C LYS A 135 -1.42 19.17 10.97
N GLU A 136 -0.46 18.59 10.24
CA GLU A 136 0.74 19.30 9.79
C GLU A 136 0.46 20.36 8.72
N ILE A 137 -0.67 20.25 8.00
CA ILE A 137 -1.05 21.21 6.95
C ILE A 137 -2.16 22.20 7.35
N GLU A 138 -2.75 22.01 8.53
CA GLU A 138 -3.72 22.94 9.15
C GLU A 138 -2.98 24.12 9.81
#